data_AF-D6U4N9-F1
#
_entry.id   AF-D6U4N9-F1
#
_cell.length_a   1.000
_cell.length_b   1.000
_cell.length_c   1.000
_cell.angle_alpha   90.00
_cell.angle_beta   90.00
_cell.angle_gamma   90.00
#
_symmetry.space_group_name_H-M   'P 1'
#
loop_
_entity.id
_entity.type
_entity.pdbx_description
1 polymer ?
#
loop_
_entity_poly.entity_id
_entity_poly.type
_entity_poly.pdbx_seq_one_letter_code
_entity_poly.pdbx_strand_id
1 'polypeptide(L)'
;MAQLPEKPTLSDLQSYVAAVCQERGWTKDSPSEKFVLFIEEVGELAKAMRNAAGLYEEKAKQRDIDLEEEFADVLSYILDLANTFNIDLEKAFRAKEQVNETRVWE
;
A
#
# COMPACT_ATOMS: atom_id res chain seq x y z
N MET A 1 7.60 4.88 19.81
CA MET A 1 6.51 4.07 19.24
C MET A 1 5.69 5.00 18.40
N ALA A 2 5.62 4.73 17.10
CA ALA A 2 4.75 5.45 16.19
C ALA A 2 3.32 5.43 16.73
N GLN A 3 2.68 6.60 16.82
CA GLN A 3 1.30 6.74 17.28
C GLN A 3 0.44 7.20 16.11
N LEU A 4 -0.69 6.52 15.92
CA LEU A 4 -1.70 6.89 14.94
C LEU A 4 -2.87 7.57 15.68
N PRO A 5 -3.32 8.76 15.26
CA PRO A 5 -4.49 9.40 15.85
C PRO A 5 -5.76 8.58 15.57
N GLU A 6 -6.83 8.82 16.36
CA GLU A 6 -8.12 8.11 16.24
C GLU A 6 -8.77 8.27 14.85
N LYS A 7 -8.54 9.41 14.19
CA LYS A 7 -9.06 9.73 12.84
C LYS A 7 -7.90 10.16 11.94
N PRO A 8 -7.10 9.22 11.44
CA PRO A 8 -5.92 9.55 10.68
C PRO A 8 -6.29 10.09 9.30
N THR A 9 -5.57 11.12 8.88
CA THR A 9 -5.49 11.54 7.48
C THR A 9 -4.53 10.64 6.70
N LEU A 10 -4.51 10.77 5.38
CA LEU A 10 -3.53 10.06 4.57
C LEU A 10 -2.10 10.50 4.91
N SER A 11 -1.91 11.80 5.20
CA SER A 11 -0.64 12.32 5.71
C SER A 11 -0.24 11.70 7.05
N ASP A 12 -1.19 11.43 7.95
CA ASP A 12 -0.91 10.76 9.23
C ASP A 12 -0.48 9.31 9.02
N LEU A 13 -1.13 8.58 8.12
CA LEU A 13 -0.73 7.22 7.74
C LEU A 13 0.67 7.20 7.13
N GLN A 14 0.96 8.12 6.20
CA GLN A 14 2.28 8.23 5.58
C GLN A 14 3.38 8.49 6.64
N SER A 15 3.11 9.42 7.57
CA SER A 15 4.03 9.75 8.67
C SER A 15 4.21 8.60 9.65
N TYR A 16 3.13 7.88 9.95
CA TYR A 16 3.15 6.69 10.80
C TYR A 16 4.02 5.58 10.19
N VAL A 17 3.84 5.27 8.90
CA VAL A 17 4.67 4.28 8.20
C VAL A 17 6.15 4.69 8.20
N ALA A 18 6.45 5.97 7.94
CA ALA A 18 7.82 6.47 8.01
C ALA A 18 8.44 6.25 9.40
N ALA A 19 7.69 6.52 10.48
CA ALA A 19 8.14 6.29 11.84
C ALA A 19 8.33 4.80 12.15
N VAL A 20 7.45 3.93 11.68
CA VAL A 20 7.59 2.47 11.84
C VAL A 20 8.83 1.94 11.12
N CYS A 21 9.07 2.37 9.88
CA CYS A 21 10.28 1.98 9.13
C CYS A 21 11.56 2.42 9.85
N GLN A 22 11.57 3.63 10.42
CA GLN A 22 12.68 4.13 11.25
C GLN A 22 12.88 3.26 12.51
N GLU A 23 11.80 2.98 13.25
CA GLU A 23 11.85 2.18 14.49
C GLU A 23 12.32 0.74 14.23
N ARG A 24 11.94 0.14 13.10
CA ARG A 24 12.30 -1.22 12.71
C ARG A 24 13.65 -1.31 11.97
N GLY A 25 14.27 -0.17 11.65
CA GLY A 25 15.54 -0.12 10.92
C GLY A 25 15.42 -0.45 9.42
N TRP A 26 14.21 -0.38 8.86
CA TRP A 26 13.88 -0.57 7.44
C TRP A 26 14.16 0.70 6.61
N THR A 27 15.34 1.29 6.84
CA THR A 27 15.78 2.54 6.22
C THR A 27 16.96 2.34 5.28
N LYS A 28 17.40 1.09 5.10
CA LYS A 28 18.61 0.73 4.35
C LYS A 28 18.32 0.27 2.93
N ASP A 29 17.10 -0.17 2.67
CA ASP A 29 16.70 -0.67 1.36
C ASP A 29 16.70 0.47 0.35
N SER A 30 17.29 0.21 -0.81
CA SER A 30 17.25 1.11 -1.95
C SER A 30 15.82 1.24 -2.49
N PRO A 31 15.49 2.33 -3.22
CA PRO A 31 14.18 2.48 -3.84
C PRO A 31 13.78 1.31 -4.74
N SER A 32 14.75 0.68 -5.41
CA SER A 32 14.51 -0.50 -6.26
C SER A 32 14.15 -1.74 -5.44
N GLU A 33 14.83 -1.97 -4.30
CA GLU A 33 14.52 -3.09 -3.40
C GLU A 33 13.13 -2.91 -2.78
N LYS A 34 12.80 -1.70 -2.32
CA LYS A 34 11.43 -1.39 -1.85
C LYS A 34 10.36 -1.60 -2.90
N PHE A 35 10.66 -1.26 -4.17
CA PHE A 35 9.72 -1.50 -5.27
C PHE A 35 9.52 -2.99 -5.54
N VAL A 36 10.56 -3.82 -5.41
CA VAL A 36 10.42 -5.28 -5.52
C VAL A 36 9.48 -5.82 -4.44
N LEU A 37 9.68 -5.41 -3.18
CA LEU A 37 8.82 -5.83 -2.06
C LEU A 37 7.36 -5.36 -2.26
N PHE A 38 7.17 -4.12 -2.71
CA PHE A 38 5.83 -3.62 -3.08
C PHE A 38 5.14 -4.52 -4.11
N ILE A 39 5.86 -4.97 -5.15
CA ILE A 39 5.30 -5.86 -6.17
C ILE A 39 5.02 -7.27 -5.61
N GLU A 40 5.80 -7.73 -4.63
CA GLU A 40 5.54 -8.97 -3.92
C GLU A 40 4.17 -8.93 -3.23
N GLU A 41 3.88 -7.87 -2.45
CA GLU A 41 2.58 -7.68 -1.79
C GLU A 41 1.43 -7.54 -2.79
N VAL A 42 1.65 -6.88 -3.93
CA VAL A 42 0.64 -6.82 -5.01
C VAL A 42 0.33 -8.22 -5.56
N GLY A 43 1.33 -9.10 -5.61
CA GLY A 43 1.16 -10.50 -6.00
C GLY A 43 0.37 -11.31 -4.96
N GLU A 44 0.63 -11.08 -3.67
CA GLU A 44 -0.11 -11.71 -2.57
C GLU A 44 -1.58 -11.23 -2.56
N LEU A 45 -1.82 -9.93 -2.73
CA LEU A 45 -3.16 -9.37 -2.93
C LEU A 45 -3.87 -9.99 -4.14
N ALA A 46 -3.19 -10.14 -5.27
CA ALA A 46 -3.77 -10.78 -6.46
C ALA A 46 -4.19 -12.23 -6.18
N LYS A 47 -3.39 -12.96 -5.39
CA LYS A 47 -3.71 -14.32 -4.96
C LYS A 47 -4.90 -14.36 -4.00
N ALA A 48 -4.99 -13.43 -3.05
CA ALA A 48 -6.13 -13.30 -2.14
C ALA A 48 -7.42 -12.98 -2.90
N MET A 49 -7.38 -12.01 -3.83
CA MET A 49 -8.51 -11.66 -4.69
C MET A 49 -8.97 -12.85 -5.55
N ARG A 50 -8.02 -13.59 -6.13
CA ARG A 50 -8.32 -14.81 -6.91
C ARG A 50 -9.05 -15.85 -6.06
N ASN A 51 -8.59 -16.07 -4.83
CA ASN A 51 -9.23 -16.99 -3.89
C ASN A 51 -10.64 -16.51 -3.49
N ALA A 52 -10.78 -15.22 -3.17
CA ALA A 52 -12.07 -14.60 -2.81
C ALA A 52 -13.09 -14.65 -3.95
N ALA A 53 -12.63 -14.54 -5.21
CA ALA A 53 -13.45 -14.66 -6.40
C ALA A 53 -13.79 -16.11 -6.81
N GLY A 54 -13.23 -17.12 -6.13
CA GLY A 54 -13.41 -18.53 -6.48
C GLY A 54 -12.81 -18.91 -7.84
N LEU A 55 -11.83 -18.15 -8.32
CA LEU A 55 -11.21 -18.37 -9.63
C LEU A 55 -10.18 -19.50 -9.51
N TYR A 56 -10.42 -20.60 -10.24
CA TYR A 56 -9.60 -21.82 -10.24
C TYR A 56 -9.57 -22.49 -8.86
N GLU A 57 -10.66 -23.22 -8.52
CA GLU A 57 -10.76 -24.01 -7.29
C GLU A 57 -9.62 -25.05 -7.18
N GLU A 58 -8.56 -24.71 -6.45
CA GLU A 58 -7.65 -25.72 -5.93
C GLU A 58 -8.32 -26.34 -4.69
N LYS A 59 -8.65 -27.64 -4.76
CA LYS A 59 -9.09 -28.45 -3.61
C LYS A 59 -8.03 -28.56 -2.50
N ALA A 60 -6.85 -27.97 -2.68
CA ALA A 60 -5.79 -27.94 -1.70
C ALA A 60 -6.06 -26.80 -0.71
N LYS A 61 -6.23 -27.17 0.58
CA LYS A 61 -6.32 -26.32 1.78
C LYS A 61 -6.26 -24.83 1.46
N GLN A 62 -7.43 -24.16 1.44
CA GLN A 62 -7.48 -22.72 1.60
C GLN A 62 -6.59 -22.37 2.80
N ARG A 63 -5.40 -21.82 2.54
CA ARG A 63 -4.80 -20.95 3.54
C ARG A 63 -5.77 -19.78 3.63
N ASP A 64 -6.18 -19.44 4.84
CA ASP A 64 -6.78 -18.13 5.11
C ASP A 64 -5.72 -17.11 4.69
N ILE A 65 -5.82 -16.63 3.46
CA ILE A 65 -5.13 -15.45 2.99
C ILE A 65 -6.15 -14.35 3.18
N ASP A 66 -5.91 -13.50 4.18
CA ASP A 66 -6.85 -12.45 4.56
C ASP A 66 -6.76 -11.31 3.55
N LEU A 67 -7.81 -11.15 2.74
CA LEU A 67 -7.87 -10.09 1.75
C LEU A 67 -7.68 -8.70 2.37
N GLU A 68 -8.13 -8.49 3.61
CA GLU A 68 -7.98 -7.21 4.32
C GLU A 68 -6.52 -6.93 4.67
N GLU A 69 -5.76 -7.96 5.07
CA GLU A 69 -4.32 -7.87 5.39
C GLU A 69 -3.52 -7.47 4.14
N GLU A 70 -3.77 -8.13 3.02
CA GLU A 70 -3.06 -7.86 1.76
C GLU A 70 -3.32 -6.44 1.22
N PHE A 71 -4.54 -5.92 1.39
CA PHE A 71 -4.83 -4.52 1.07
C PHE A 71 -4.05 -3.55 1.96
N ALA A 72 -3.90 -3.89 3.24
CA ALA A 72 -3.12 -3.08 4.19
C ALA A 72 -1.62 -3.12 3.86
N ASP A 73 -1.08 -4.26 3.44
CA ASP A 73 0.33 -4.38 3.06
C ASP A 73 0.67 -3.61 1.78
N VAL A 74 -0.17 -3.73 0.75
CA VAL A 74 -0.04 -2.91 -0.47
C VAL A 74 -0.11 -1.41 -0.15
N LEU A 75 -1.02 -1.00 0.75
CA LEU A 75 -1.11 0.39 1.21
C LEU A 75 0.16 0.81 1.96
N SER A 76 0.69 -0.03 2.84
CA SER A 76 1.88 0.26 3.64
C SER A 76 3.11 0.52 2.74
N TYR A 77 3.35 -0.35 1.75
CA TYR A 77 4.50 -0.19 0.86
C TYR A 77 4.37 1.00 -0.08
N ILE A 78 3.18 1.34 -0.58
CA ILE A 78 3.04 2.53 -1.42
C ILE A 78 3.26 3.82 -0.62
N LEU A 79 2.84 3.85 0.66
CA LEU A 79 3.14 4.96 1.58
C LEU A 79 4.65 5.07 1.84
N ASP A 80 5.34 3.95 2.08
CA ASP A 80 6.79 3.92 2.29
C ASP A 80 7.59 4.32 1.03
N LEU A 81 7.15 3.89 -0.16
CA LEU A 81 7.72 4.33 -1.43
C LEU A 81 7.55 5.84 -1.61
N ALA A 82 6.35 6.39 -1.36
CA ALA A 82 6.13 7.83 -1.42
C ALA A 82 7.04 8.60 -0.45
N ASN A 83 7.20 8.11 0.78
CA ASN A 83 8.13 8.67 1.76
C ASN A 83 9.57 8.65 1.23
N THR A 84 9.99 7.55 0.60
CA THR A 84 11.34 7.38 0.03
C THR A 84 11.64 8.40 -1.07
N PHE A 85 10.62 8.84 -1.82
CA PHE A 85 10.74 9.87 -2.86
C PHE A 85 10.31 11.28 -2.40
N ASN A 86 10.07 11.48 -1.10
CA ASN A 86 9.57 12.74 -0.52
C ASN A 86 8.29 13.25 -1.20
N ILE A 87 7.38 12.34 -1.55
CA ILE A 87 6.09 12.65 -2.16
C ILE A 87 5.02 12.73 -1.07
N ASP A 88 4.27 13.83 -1.07
CA ASP A 88 3.01 13.94 -0.33
C ASP A 88 1.89 13.32 -1.19
N LEU A 89 1.47 12.09 -0.85
CA LEU A 89 0.46 11.36 -1.63
C LEU A 89 -0.90 12.03 -1.59
N GLU A 90 -1.29 12.63 -0.47
CA GLU A 90 -2.59 13.31 -0.36
C GLU A 90 -2.65 14.50 -1.31
N LYS A 91 -1.61 15.33 -1.29
CA LYS A 91 -1.49 16.45 -2.22
C LYS A 91 -1.42 15.99 -3.68
N ALA A 92 -0.63 14.95 -3.97
CA ALA A 92 -0.48 14.41 -5.32
C ALA A 92 -1.82 13.86 -5.86
N PHE A 93 -2.56 13.11 -5.04
CA PHE A 93 -3.86 12.57 -5.38
C PHE A 93 -4.87 13.69 -5.65
N ARG A 94 -4.99 14.68 -4.73
CA ARG A 94 -5.91 15.83 -4.91
C ARG A 94 -5.61 16.64 -6.17
N ALA A 95 -4.33 16.87 -6.47
CA ALA A 95 -3.94 17.57 -7.70
C ALA A 95 -4.31 16.77 -8.95
N LYS A 96 -4.16 15.44 -8.91
CA LYS A 96 -4.55 14.56 -10.03
C LYS A 96 -6.06 14.56 -10.26
N GLU A 97 -6.86 14.57 -9.19
CA GLU A 97 -8.32 14.60 -9.27
C GLU A 97 -8.85 15.90 -9.87
N GLN A 98 -8.28 17.06 -9.50
CA GLN A 98 -8.62 18.34 -10.16
C GLN A 98 -8.38 18.30 -11.67
N VAL A 99 -7.32 17.63 -12.12
CA VAL A 99 -7.07 17.41 -13.55
C VAL A 99 -8.11 16.44 -14.14
N ASN A 100 -8.48 15.39 -13.42
CA ASN A 100 -9.46 14.41 -13.88
C ASN A 100 -10.88 15.01 -14.02
N GLU A 101 -11.27 15.95 -13.16
CA GLU A 101 -12.53 16.68 -13.24
C GLU A 101 -12.67 17.48 -14.55
N THR A 102 -11.55 17.88 -15.15
CA THR A 102 -11.56 18.59 -16.45
C THR A 102 -11.60 17.66 -17.66
N ARG A 103 -11.54 16.34 -17.46
CA ARG A 103 -11.52 15.35 -18.55
C ARG A 103 -12.93 14.93 -18.90
N VAL A 104 -13.18 14.77 -20.19
CA VAL A 104 -14.34 14.06 -20.73
C VAL A 104 -13.89 12.63 -21.03
N TRP A 105 -14.62 11.67 -20.50
CA TRP A 105 -14.38 10.24 -20.71
C TRP A 105 -15.38 9.75 -21.76
N GLU A 106 -14.90 9.10 -22.82
CA GLU A 106 -15.72 8.41 -23.83
C GLU A 106 -16.05 6.98 -23.43
#